data_AF-R9LRF7-F1
#
_entry.id   AF-R9LRF7-F1
#
_cell.length_a   1.000
_cell.length_b   1.000
_cell.length_c   1.000
_cell.angle_alpha   90.00
_cell.angle_beta   90.00
_cell.angle_gamma   90.00
#
_symmetry.space_group_name_H-M   'P 1'
#
loop_
_entity.id
_entity.type
_entity.pdbx_description
1 polymer ?
#
loop_
_entity_poly.entity_id
_entity_poly.type
_entity_poly.pdbx_seq_one_letter_code
_entity_poly.pdbx_strand_id
1 'polypeptide(L)' 'MCLECTLIKQTEEGNIIGQIEKISVDEMYITENSIDVEKMGFISFDPIHNVYRELGAVVGKAFADGVKLK' A
#
# COMPACT_ATOMS: atom_id res chain seq x y z
N MET A 1 1.36 -5.42 6.99
CA MET A 1 0.17 -4.58 7.23
C MET A 1 -1.06 -5.38 6.86
N CYS A 2 -2.11 -5.34 7.68
CA CYS A 2 -3.41 -5.96 7.42
C CYS A 2 -4.51 -4.92 7.54
N LEU A 3 -5.53 -5.02 6.69
CA LEU A 3 -6.73 -4.18 6.70
C LEU A 3 -7.91 -5.06 7.12
N GLU A 4 -8.52 -4.74 8.25
CA GLU A 4 -9.75 -5.39 8.70
C GLU A 4 -10.94 -4.59 8.16
N CYS A 5 -11.79 -5.23 7.36
CA CYS A 5 -12.84 -4.55 6.62
C CYS A 5 -14.24 -5.17 6.85
N THR A 6 -15.25 -4.31 6.94
CA THR A 6 -16.68 -4.71 6.87
C THR A 6 -17.16 -4.66 5.43
N LEU A 7 -17.81 -5.72 4.94
CA LEU A 7 -18.40 -5.73 3.60
C LEU A 7 -19.50 -4.66 3.48
N ILE A 8 -19.33 -3.72 2.55
CA ILE A 8 -20.38 -2.74 2.18
C ILE A 8 -21.25 -3.32 1.06
N LYS A 9 -20.63 -3.72 -0.05
CA LYS A 9 -21.35 -4.24 -1.22
C LYS A 9 -20.44 -5.01 -2.17
N GLN A 10 -21.06 -5.80 -3.02
CA GLN A 10 -20.45 -6.33 -4.24
C GLN A 10 -21.06 -5.59 -5.44
N THR A 11 -20.25 -5.21 -6.42
CA THR A 11 -20.74 -4.60 -7.66
C THR A 11 -21.16 -5.67 -8.66
N GLU A 12 -21.97 -5.30 -9.65
CA GLU A 12 -22.38 -6.22 -10.74
C GLU A 12 -21.18 -6.76 -11.52
N GLU A 13 -20.10 -5.98 -11.61
CA GLU A 13 -18.82 -6.35 -12.24
C GLU A 13 -17.97 -7.30 -11.36
N GLY A 14 -18.41 -7.61 -10.14
CA GLY A 14 -17.71 -8.52 -9.22
C GLY A 14 -16.72 -7.85 -8.25
N ASN A 15 -16.66 -6.52 -8.17
CA ASN A 15 -15.79 -5.84 -7.21
C ASN A 15 -16.35 -5.94 -5.79
N ILE A 16 -15.48 -6.18 -4.81
CA ILE A 16 -15.84 -6.22 -3.39
C ILE A 16 -15.44 -4.88 -2.75
N ILE A 17 -16.43 -4.17 -2.19
CA ILE A 17 -16.21 -2.90 -1.50
C ILE A 17 -16.32 -3.14 0.01
N GLY A 18 -15.22 -2.90 0.72
CA GLY A 18 -15.16 -3.00 2.19
C GLY A 18 -14.85 -1.66 2.84
N GLN A 19 -15.50 -1.37 3.96
CA GLN A 19 -15.14 -0.28 4.86
C GLN A 19 -13.96 -0.71 5.72
N ILE A 20 -12.87 0.06 5.73
CA ILE A 20 -11.73 -0.21 6.62
C ILE A 20 -12.13 0.16 8.05
N GLU A 21 -12.22 -0.83 8.93
CA GLU A 21 -12.52 -0.65 10.35
C GLU A 21 -11.25 -0.51 11.18
N LYS A 22 -10.22 -1.26 10.82
CA LYS A 22 -8.93 -1.25 11.52
C LYS A 22 -7.78 -1.54 10.56
N ILE A 23 -6.63 -0.98 10.91
CA ILE A 23 -5.35 -1.27 10.29
C ILE A 23 -4.43 -1.84 11.36
N SER A 24 -3.82 -2.99 11.10
CA SER A 24 -2.82 -3.61 11.97
C SER A 24 -1.47 -3.75 11.28
N VAL A 25 -0.41 -3.48 12.04
CA VAL A 25 0.97 -3.48 11.57
C VAL A 25 1.83 -4.10 12.65
N ASP A 26 2.76 -4.97 12.27
CA ASP A 26 3.76 -5.52 13.21
C ASP A 26 4.64 -4.37 13.74
N GLU A 27 4.84 -4.34 15.05
CA GLU A 27 5.60 -3.31 15.76
C GLU A 27 7.00 -3.11 15.17
N MET A 28 7.61 -4.17 14.61
CA MET A 28 8.94 -4.07 14.00
C MET A 28 9.00 -3.12 12.79
N TYR A 29 7.86 -2.78 12.18
CA TYR A 29 7.76 -1.85 11.06
C TYR A 29 7.24 -0.47 11.48
N ILE A 30 6.97 -0.24 12.76
CA ILE A 30 6.53 1.06 13.28
C ILE A 30 7.76 1.86 13.68
N THR A 31 7.80 3.12 13.25
CA THR A 31 8.79 4.13 13.65
C THR A 31 8.11 5.15 14.57
N GLU A 32 8.86 6.11 15.13
CA GLU A 32 8.31 7.08 16.10
C GLU A 32 7.05 7.80 15.61
N ASN A 33 6.95 8.12 14.32
CA ASN A 33 5.85 8.90 13.76
C ASN A 33 5.25 8.31 12.47
N SER A 34 5.68 7.11 12.06
CA SER A 34 5.31 6.55 10.76
C SER A 34 5.51 5.04 10.68
N ILE A 35 5.36 4.50 9.48
CA ILE A 35 5.57 3.09 9.16
C ILE A 35 6.77 3.00 8.19
N ASP A 36 7.68 2.07 8.45
CA ASP A 36 8.80 1.76 7.56
C ASP A 36 8.32 0.83 6.44
N VAL A 37 7.89 1.44 5.33
CA VAL A 37 7.36 0.73 4.15
C VAL A 37 8.44 -0.02 3.40
N GLU A 38 9.67 0.50 3.36
CA GLU A 38 10.79 -0.18 2.67
C GLU A 38 11.13 -1.50 3.38
N LYS A 39 11.08 -1.53 4.72
CA LYS A 39 11.30 -2.75 5.50
C LYS A 39 10.18 -3.79 5.36
N MET A 40 8.97 -3.39 4.94
CA MET A 40 7.83 -4.31 4.82
C MET A 40 7.94 -5.30 3.65
N GLY A 41 8.82 -5.05 2.67
CA GLY A 41 9.03 -5.95 1.53
C GLY A 41 7.75 -6.17 0.71
N PHE A 42 6.96 -5.09 0.49
CA PHE A 42 5.74 -5.21 -0.32
C PHE A 42 6.07 -5.73 -1.71
N ILE A 43 5.21 -6.61 -2.22
CA ILE A 43 5.36 -7.16 -3.56
C ILE A 43 4.28 -6.61 -4.50
N SER A 44 4.66 -6.42 -5.76
CA SER A 44 3.77 -6.16 -6.87
C SER A 44 3.75 -7.37 -7.79
N PHE A 45 2.56 -7.69 -8.31
CA PHE A 45 2.42 -8.72 -9.34
C PHE A 45 2.78 -8.12 -10.71
N ASP A 46 3.70 -8.77 -11.42
CA ASP A 46 4.04 -8.46 -12.81
C ASP A 46 3.29 -9.41 -13.75
N PRO A 47 2.20 -8.96 -14.39
CA PRO A 47 1.38 -9.81 -15.25
C PRO A 47 2.05 -10.14 -16.60
N ILE A 48 3.11 -9.44 -17.00
CA ILE A 48 3.80 -9.69 -18.28
C ILE A 48 4.64 -10.97 -18.15
N HIS A 49 5.36 -11.09 -17.05
CA HIS A 49 6.28 -12.21 -16.81
C HIS A 49 5.72 -13.26 -15.84
N ASN A 50 4.53 -13.02 -15.26
CA ASN A 50 3.91 -13.86 -14.23
C ASN A 50 4.82 -14.08 -13.01
N VAL A 51 5.46 -12.99 -12.53
CA VAL A 51 6.35 -13.02 -11.35
C VAL A 51 5.93 -11.98 -10.32
N TYR A 52 6.47 -12.10 -9.10
CA TYR A 52 6.36 -11.06 -8.09
C TYR A 52 7.64 -10.23 -8.04
N ARG A 53 7.48 -8.91 -7.85
CA ARG A 53 8.58 -7.95 -7.72
C ARG A 53 8.46 -7.24 -6.40
N GLU A 54 9.56 -7.08 -5.69
CA GLU A 54 9.59 -6.26 -4.48
C GLU A 54 9.49 -4.76 -4.82
N LEU A 55 8.84 -3.99 -3.95
CA LEU A 55 8.75 -2.54 -4.03
C LEU A 55 10.14 -1.93 -3.83
N GLY A 56 10.59 -1.13 -4.79
CA GLY A 56 11.90 -0.50 -4.77
C GLY A 56 12.00 0.73 -3.85
N ALA A 57 13.19 1.34 -3.85
CA ALA A 57 13.50 2.54 -3.07
C ALA A 57 12.61 3.74 -3.43
N VAL A 58 12.47 4.68 -2.49
CA VAL A 58 11.81 5.97 -2.74
C VAL A 58 12.48 6.73 -3.89
N VAL A 59 11.69 7.11 -4.90
CA VAL A 59 12.16 7.85 -6.10
C VAL A 59 11.77 9.33 -6.11
N GLY A 60 11.01 9.80 -5.12
CA GLY A 60 10.59 11.19 -5.02
C GLY A 60 9.58 11.45 -3.90
N LYS A 61 9.31 12.72 -3.63
CA LYS A 61 8.36 13.18 -2.62
C LYS A 61 7.08 13.69 -3.28
N ALA A 62 6.00 12.91 -3.15
CA ALA A 62 4.66 13.31 -3.56
C ALA A 62 4.24 14.63 -2.88
N PHE A 63 3.50 15.47 -3.61
CA PHE A 63 3.06 16.81 -3.18
C PHE A 63 4.18 17.80 -2.79
N ALA A 64 5.45 17.49 -3.08
CA ALA A 64 6.58 18.38 -2.81
C ALA A 64 7.43 18.61 -4.06
N ASP A 65 7.93 17.57 -4.72
CA ASP A 65 8.91 17.74 -5.80
C ASP A 65 8.34 18.46 -7.02
N GLY A 66 7.05 18.27 -7.32
CA GLY A 66 6.38 18.97 -8.42
C GLY A 66 6.27 20.49 -8.20
N VAL A 67 6.35 20.98 -6.96
CA VAL A 67 6.35 22.43 -6.66
C VAL A 67 7.62 23.10 -7.18
N LYS A 68 8.74 22.36 -7.27
CA LYS A 68 10.03 22.87 -7.77
C LYS A 68 10.06 23.10 -9.28
N LEU A 69 9.05 22.61 -10.00
CA LEU A 69 8.92 22.74 -11.46
C LEU A 69 8.06 23.94 -11.87
N LYS A 70 7.68 24.80 -10.92
CA LYS A 70 6.93 26.04 -11.16
C LYS A 70 7.85 27.25 -11.23
#